data_AF-A0A7V9BB10-F1
#
_entry.id   AF-A0A7V9BB10-F1
#
_cell.length_a   1.000
_cell.length_b   1.000
_cell.length_c   1.000
_cell.angle_alpha   90.00
_cell.angle_beta   90.00
_cell.angle_gamma   90.00
#
_symmetry.space_group_name_H-M   'P 1'
#
loop_
_entity.id
_entity.type
_entity.pdbx_description
1 polymer ?
#
loop_
_entity_poly.entity_id
_entity_poly.type
_entity_poly.pdbx_seq_one_letter_code
_entity_poly.pdbx_strand_id
1 'polypeptide(L)'
;MSSFARLGALRAEILASHRALLDAERLAYERLFGRIPGSTELLQLAIHDPWFGWLRPLTALIAAMDELAVDEEPDDLAVRVEQFRGSARDLMQPDENGTEFQQRYFELVQKSPDVALAHGRLSRLLDDVR
;
A
#
# COMPACT_ATOMS: atom_id res chain seq x y z
N MET A 1 -17.50 -14.94 -3.86
CA MET A 1 -16.96 -14.19 -2.70
C MET A 1 -17.85 -12.97 -2.46
N SER A 2 -18.29 -12.68 -1.23
CA SER A 2 -19.10 -11.48 -0.96
C SER A 2 -18.31 -10.18 -1.19
N SER A 3 -18.96 -9.04 -1.36
CA SER A 3 -18.27 -7.75 -1.53
C SER A 3 -17.46 -7.36 -0.29
N PHE A 4 -17.95 -7.63 0.92
CA PHE A 4 -17.18 -7.48 2.16
C PHE A 4 -15.92 -8.37 2.18
N ALA A 5 -16.04 -9.64 1.76
CA ALA A 5 -14.87 -10.52 1.69
C ALA A 5 -13.86 -10.04 0.62
N ARG A 6 -14.34 -9.48 -0.50
CA ARG A 6 -13.47 -8.84 -1.51
C ARG A 6 -12.76 -7.60 -0.96
N LEU A 7 -13.47 -6.72 -0.24
CA LEU A 7 -12.89 -5.55 0.43
C LEU A 7 -11.81 -5.98 1.43
N GLY A 8 -12.12 -6.96 2.28
CA GLY A 8 -11.20 -7.49 3.27
C GLY A 8 -9.93 -8.09 2.65
N ALA A 9 -10.07 -8.86 1.56
CA ALA A 9 -8.94 -9.42 0.83
C ALA A 9 -8.06 -8.33 0.20
N LEU A 10 -8.66 -7.34 -0.46
CA LEU A 10 -7.94 -6.22 -1.07
C LEU A 10 -7.20 -5.38 -0.03
N ARG A 11 -7.90 -5.02 1.05
CA ARG A 11 -7.33 -4.30 2.19
C ARG A 11 -6.14 -5.03 2.80
N ALA A 12 -6.25 -6.35 2.99
CA ALA A 12 -5.17 -7.16 3.58
C ALA A 12 -3.90 -7.14 2.72
N GLU A 13 -4.01 -7.29 1.40
CA GLU A 13 -2.84 -7.24 0.51
C GLU A 13 -2.25 -5.82 0.42
N ILE A 14 -3.09 -4.78 0.42
CA ILE A 14 -2.61 -3.38 0.42
C ILE A 14 -1.86 -3.06 1.72
N LEU A 15 -2.36 -3.49 2.88
CA LEU A 15 -1.66 -3.36 4.16
C LEU A 15 -0.33 -4.11 4.17
N ALA A 16 -0.29 -5.32 3.61
CA ALA A 16 0.95 -6.09 3.48
C ALA A 16 1.97 -5.37 2.60
N SER A 17 1.53 -4.80 1.48
CA SER A 17 2.38 -3.98 0.61
C SER A 17 2.87 -2.71 1.30
N HIS A 18 2.00 -1.96 1.99
CA HIS A 18 2.39 -0.78 2.76
C HIS A 18 3.46 -1.13 3.80
N ARG A 19 3.29 -2.23 4.54
CA ARG A 19 4.27 -2.69 5.52
C ARG A 19 5.62 -3.01 4.88
N ALA A 20 5.63 -3.75 3.77
CA ALA A 20 6.87 -4.10 3.07
C ALA A 20 7.63 -2.86 2.57
N LEU A 21 6.90 -1.86 2.06
CA LEU A 21 7.48 -0.59 1.63
C LEU A 21 8.03 0.22 2.80
N LEU A 22 7.26 0.34 3.90
CA LEU A 22 7.69 1.04 5.09
C LEU A 22 8.94 0.39 5.70
N ASP A 23 9.01 -0.94 5.73
CA ASP A 23 10.18 -1.67 6.23
C ASP A 23 11.41 -1.47 5.33
N ALA A 24 11.24 -1.46 4.01
CA ALA A 24 12.35 -1.18 3.08
C ALA A 24 12.87 0.25 3.22
N GLU A 25 11.97 1.22 3.36
CA GLU A 25 12.30 2.62 3.59
C GLU A 25 12.94 2.85 4.96
N ARG A 26 12.44 2.19 6.01
CA ARG A 26 13.06 2.18 7.34
C ARG A 26 14.52 1.76 7.26
N LEU A 27 14.81 0.67 6.56
CA LEU A 27 16.19 0.20 6.39
C LEU A 27 17.05 1.20 5.62
N ALA A 28 16.49 1.89 4.61
CA ALA A 28 17.21 2.92 3.87
C ALA A 28 17.50 4.16 4.73
N TYR A 29 16.50 4.62 5.48
CA TYR A 29 16.62 5.70 6.44
C TYR A 29 17.68 5.40 7.51
N GLU A 30 17.62 4.21 8.11
CA GLU A 30 18.56 3.80 9.17
C GLU A 30 20.01 3.74 8.69
N ARG A 31 20.25 3.40 7.41
CA ARG A 31 21.59 3.43 6.82
C ARG A 31 22.16 4.84 6.69
N LEU A 32 21.31 5.85 6.50
CA LEU A 32 21.73 7.23 6.25
C LEU A 32 21.76 8.07 7.55
N PHE A 33 20.79 7.86 8.43
CA PHE A 33 20.56 8.71 9.61
C PHE A 33 20.81 7.99 10.94
N GLY A 34 21.11 6.70 10.90
CA GLY A 34 21.29 5.86 12.09
C GLY A 34 20.00 5.16 12.52
N ARG A 35 20.13 4.23 13.47
CA ARG A 35 19.06 3.35 13.92
C ARG A 35 17.87 4.13 14.48
N ILE A 36 16.65 3.75 14.09
CA ILE A 36 15.43 4.28 14.69
C ILE A 36 15.20 3.59 16.05
N PRO A 37 14.98 4.35 17.15
CA PRO A 37 14.93 3.78 18.50
C PRO A 37 13.81 2.75 18.72
N GLY A 38 12.65 2.95 18.09
CA GLY A 38 11.47 2.13 18.31
C GLY A 38 10.34 2.38 17.32
N SER A 39 9.24 1.64 17.51
CA SER A 39 8.07 1.70 16.64
C SER A 39 7.32 3.03 16.74
N THR A 40 7.32 3.67 17.91
CA THR A 40 6.70 4.99 18.10
C THR A 40 7.44 6.04 17.29
N GLU A 41 8.77 6.04 17.30
CA GLU A 41 9.60 6.96 16.53
C GLU A 41 9.44 6.72 15.03
N LEU A 42 9.41 5.46 14.59
CA LEU A 42 9.12 5.12 13.20
C LEU A 42 7.74 5.65 12.77
N LEU A 43 6.72 5.52 13.62
CA LEU A 43 5.40 6.06 13.33
C LEU A 43 5.42 7.58 13.20
N GLN A 44 6.09 8.28 14.10
CA GLN A 44 6.23 9.74 14.03
C GLN A 44 6.94 10.17 12.73
N LEU A 45 8.01 9.46 12.34
CA LEU A 45 8.70 9.69 11.07
C LEU A 45 7.78 9.42 9.87
N ALA A 46 7.06 8.30 9.86
CA ALA A 46 6.15 7.96 8.77
C ALA A 46 5.05 9.01 8.57
N ILE A 47 4.60 9.68 9.64
CA ILE A 47 3.56 10.72 9.59
C ILE A 47 4.16 12.08 9.17
N HIS A 48 5.30 12.46 9.76
CA HIS A 48 5.77 13.84 9.73
C HIS A 48 7.00 14.07 8.84
N ASP A 49 7.83 13.06 8.60
CA ASP A 49 9.09 13.22 7.88
C ASP A 49 8.87 13.12 6.35
N PRO A 50 9.35 14.10 5.55
CA PRO A 50 9.24 14.07 4.09
C PRO A 50 9.82 12.81 3.42
N TRP A 51 10.81 12.15 4.04
CA TRP A 51 11.39 10.90 3.54
C TRP A 51 10.32 9.84 3.25
N PHE A 52 9.32 9.73 4.13
CA PHE A 52 8.22 8.78 4.03
C PHE A 52 6.99 9.37 3.32
N GLY A 53 7.01 10.66 2.99
CA GLY A 53 5.85 11.38 2.44
C GLY A 53 5.30 10.78 1.15
N TRP A 54 6.15 10.13 0.36
CA TRP A 54 5.74 9.46 -0.87
C TRP A 54 4.78 8.28 -0.64
N LEU A 55 4.71 7.69 0.56
CA LEU A 55 3.77 6.60 0.90
C LEU A 55 2.33 7.08 1.14
N ARG A 56 2.10 8.39 1.26
CA ARG A 56 0.79 8.98 1.61
C ARG A 56 -0.37 8.52 0.71
N PRO A 57 -0.22 8.39 -0.63
CA PRO A 57 -1.31 7.92 -1.48
C PRO A 57 -1.80 6.51 -1.08
N LEU A 58 -0.88 5.63 -0.67
CA LEU A 58 -1.21 4.28 -0.24
C LEU A 58 -1.92 4.28 1.12
N THR A 59 -1.45 5.11 2.06
CA THR A 59 -2.10 5.29 3.36
C THR A 59 -3.51 5.85 3.23
N ALA A 60 -3.71 6.82 2.32
CA ALA A 60 -5.04 7.37 2.05
C ALA A 60 -5.99 6.31 1.47
N LEU A 61 -5.50 5.43 0.59
CA LEU A 61 -6.28 4.32 0.06
C LEU A 61 -6.69 3.33 1.16
N ILE A 62 -5.79 3.00 2.09
CA ILE A 62 -6.11 2.15 3.25
C ILE A 62 -7.19 2.80 4.13
N ALA A 63 -7.03 4.08 4.45
CA ALA A 63 -7.99 4.82 5.28
C ALA A 63 -9.39 4.84 4.65
N ALA A 64 -9.49 5.07 3.34
CA ALA A 64 -10.77 5.04 2.63
C ALA A 64 -11.42 3.64 2.65
N MET A 65 -10.63 2.56 2.62
CA MET A 65 -11.14 1.19 2.78
C MET A 65 -11.58 0.91 4.22
N ASP A 66 -10.86 1.43 5.22
CA ASP A 66 -11.21 1.32 6.63
C ASP A 66 -12.54 2.00 6.92
N GLU A 67 -12.76 3.20 6.38
CA GLU A 67 -14.02 3.93 6.50
C GLU A 67 -15.19 3.12 5.92
N LEU A 68 -15.03 2.54 4.72
CA LEU A 68 -16.07 1.71 4.11
C LEU A 68 -16.33 0.41 4.89
N ALA A 69 -15.32 -0.14 5.56
CA ALA A 69 -15.45 -1.40 6.30
C ALA A 69 -16.27 -1.26 7.61
N VAL A 70 -16.43 -0.04 8.12
CA VAL A 70 -17.20 0.26 9.34
C VAL A 70 -18.65 0.67 9.02
N ASP A 71 -18.95 0.97 7.76
CA ASP A 71 -20.30 1.28 7.30
C ASP A 71 -21.16 0.00 7.25
N GLU A 72 -22.29 0.00 7.97
CA GLU A 72 -23.03 -1.23 8.30
C GLU A 72 -23.73 -1.86 7.09
N GLU A 73 -24.03 -1.11 6.02
CA GLU A 73 -24.64 -1.67 4.80
C GLU A 73 -24.62 -0.66 3.63
N PRO A 74 -23.47 -0.44 2.95
CA PRO A 74 -23.44 0.43 1.79
C PRO A 74 -24.14 -0.24 0.60
N ASP A 75 -25.23 0.37 0.13
CA ASP A 75 -25.98 -0.07 -1.07
C ASP A 75 -25.08 -0.21 -2.31
N ASP A 76 -23.97 0.53 -2.35
CA ASP A 76 -23.00 0.58 -3.45
C ASP A 76 -21.68 -0.17 -3.16
N LEU A 77 -21.62 -1.00 -2.11
CA LEU A 77 -20.39 -1.68 -1.67
C LEU A 77 -19.66 -2.41 -2.81
N ALA A 78 -20.39 -3.09 -3.69
CA ALA A 78 -19.79 -3.78 -4.83
C ALA A 78 -19.09 -2.81 -5.80
N VAL A 79 -19.69 -1.64 -6.06
CA VAL A 79 -19.13 -0.61 -6.94
C VAL A 79 -17.91 0.03 -6.28
N ARG A 80 -17.99 0.36 -4.99
CA ARG A 80 -16.89 0.94 -4.22
C ARG A 80 -15.68 0.02 -4.16
N VAL A 81 -15.89 -1.28 -3.98
CA VAL A 81 -14.82 -2.29 -4.02
C VAL A 81 -14.11 -2.31 -5.37
N GLU A 82 -14.83 -2.21 -6.49
CA GLU A 82 -14.17 -2.16 -7.81
C GLU A 82 -13.49 -0.82 -8.10
N GLN A 83 -14.01 0.29 -7.58
CA GLN A 83 -13.30 1.58 -7.60
C GLN A 83 -11.96 1.47 -6.86
N PHE A 84 -11.96 0.90 -5.66
CA PHE A 84 -10.73 0.65 -4.90
C PHE A 84 -9.76 -0.29 -5.61
N ARG A 85 -10.25 -1.32 -6.29
CA ARG A 85 -9.42 -2.20 -7.12
C ARG A 85 -8.77 -1.40 -8.26
N GLY A 86 -9.51 -0.53 -8.93
CA GLY A 86 -9.00 0.36 -9.97
C GLY A 86 -7.91 1.29 -9.42
N SER A 87 -8.19 1.99 -8.33
CA SER A 87 -7.21 2.88 -7.68
C SER A 87 -5.96 2.14 -7.23
N ALA A 88 -6.09 0.92 -6.70
CA ALA A 88 -4.95 0.09 -6.32
C ALA A 88 -4.11 -0.30 -7.55
N ARG A 89 -4.75 -0.66 -8.67
CA ARG A 89 -4.04 -1.00 -9.92
C ARG A 89 -3.25 0.20 -10.45
N ASP A 90 -3.89 1.37 -10.50
CA ASP A 90 -3.26 2.59 -11.03
C ASP A 90 -2.10 3.04 -10.14
N LEU A 91 -2.30 3.06 -8.81
CA LEU A 91 -1.28 3.47 -7.86
C LEU A 91 -0.11 2.49 -7.78
N MET A 92 -0.40 1.19 -7.70
CA MET A 92 0.59 0.13 -7.44
C MET A 92 1.13 -0.50 -8.74
N GLN A 93 1.13 0.26 -9.83
CA GLN A 93 1.79 -0.12 -11.08
C GLN A 93 3.25 0.36 -11.04
N PRO A 94 4.24 -0.55 -11.11
CA PRO A 94 5.64 -0.17 -11.26
C PRO A 94 5.84 0.59 -12.60
N ASP A 95 6.30 1.83 -12.53
CA ASP A 95 6.59 2.65 -13.72
C ASP A 95 7.76 3.59 -13.45
N GLU A 96 8.86 3.41 -14.18
CA GLU A 96 10.08 4.23 -14.08
C GLU A 96 9.87 5.69 -14.51
N ASN A 97 8.83 5.97 -15.30
CA ASN A 97 8.49 7.30 -15.80
C ASN A 97 7.16 7.83 -15.24
N GLY A 98 6.58 7.12 -14.26
CA GLY A 98 5.27 7.43 -13.69
C GLY A 98 5.29 8.56 -12.66
N THR A 99 4.31 8.55 -11.75
CA THR A 99 4.30 9.40 -10.57
C THR A 99 5.47 9.08 -9.62
N GLU A 100 5.77 9.99 -8.67
CA GLU A 100 6.79 9.74 -7.64
C GLU A 100 6.58 8.40 -6.94
N PHE A 101 5.33 8.06 -6.59
CA PHE A 101 5.00 6.78 -5.98
C PHE A 101 5.41 5.61 -6.88
N GLN A 102 5.00 5.63 -8.14
CA GLN A 102 5.23 4.53 -9.08
C GLN A 102 6.72 4.34 -9.38
N GLN A 103 7.49 5.43 -9.45
CA GLN A 103 8.95 5.38 -9.64
C GLN A 103 9.65 4.74 -8.43
N ARG A 104 9.36 5.21 -7.21
CA ARG A 104 9.95 4.64 -5.98
C ARG A 104 9.50 3.19 -5.76
N TYR A 105 8.25 2.90 -6.06
CA TYR A 105 7.70 1.55 -6.02
C TYR A 105 8.41 0.63 -7.02
N PHE A 106 8.63 1.07 -8.26
CA PHE A 106 9.39 0.34 -9.27
C PHE A 106 10.80 -0.02 -8.81
N GLU A 107 11.52 0.91 -8.21
CA GLU A 107 12.84 0.64 -7.66
C GLU A 107 12.80 -0.39 -6.51
N LEU A 108 11.86 -0.24 -5.59
CA LEU A 108 11.77 -1.12 -4.41
C LEU A 108 11.32 -2.53 -4.76
N VAL A 109 10.45 -2.71 -5.77
CA VAL A 109 10.09 -4.03 -6.30
C VAL A 109 11.33 -4.78 -6.81
N GLN A 110 12.34 -4.09 -7.34
CA GLN A 110 13.57 -4.71 -7.81
C GLN A 110 14.60 -4.95 -6.70
N LYS A 111 14.68 -4.03 -5.73
CA LYS A 111 15.74 -4.01 -4.71
C LYS A 111 15.37 -4.76 -3.42
N SER A 112 14.08 -4.99 -3.15
CA SER A 112 13.60 -5.61 -1.92
C SER A 112 12.80 -6.89 -2.23
N PRO A 113 13.30 -8.08 -1.82
CA PRO A 113 12.57 -9.34 -1.99
C PRO A 113 11.18 -9.33 -1.36
N ASP A 114 11.02 -8.70 -0.19
CA ASP A 114 9.73 -8.63 0.51
C ASP A 114 8.70 -7.78 -0.27
N VAL A 115 9.16 -6.68 -0.88
CA VAL A 115 8.32 -5.83 -1.73
C VAL A 115 7.96 -6.58 -3.02
N ALA A 116 8.90 -7.29 -3.63
CA ALA A 116 8.63 -8.10 -4.83
C ALA A 116 7.57 -9.19 -4.56
N LEU A 117 7.66 -9.87 -3.40
CA LEU A 117 6.69 -10.88 -2.98
C LEU A 117 5.32 -10.27 -2.70
N ALA A 118 5.27 -9.10 -2.06
CA ALA A 118 4.03 -8.37 -1.83
C ALA A 118 3.38 -7.93 -3.15
N HIS A 119 4.16 -7.39 -4.09
CA HIS A 119 3.72 -7.06 -5.44
C HIS A 119 3.11 -8.27 -6.13
N GLY A 120 3.79 -9.42 -6.15
CA GLY A 120 3.28 -10.64 -6.78
C GLY A 120 1.97 -11.17 -6.18
N ARG A 121 1.73 -11.02 -4.87
CA ARG A 121 0.43 -11.35 -4.26
C ARG A 121 -0.65 -10.36 -4.66
N LEU A 122 -0.36 -9.06 -4.60
CA LEU A 122 -1.30 -8.02 -4.99
C LEU A 122 -1.69 -8.15 -6.47
N SER A 123 -0.73 -8.33 -7.37
CA SER A 123 -1.00 -8.49 -8.81
C SER A 123 -1.92 -9.68 -9.08
N ARG A 124 -1.67 -10.83 -8.45
CA ARG A 124 -2.58 -11.99 -8.56
C ARG A 124 -4.00 -11.66 -8.09
N LEU A 125 -4.13 -11.02 -6.92
CA LEU A 125 -5.44 -10.61 -6.42
C LEU A 125 -6.14 -9.65 -7.39
N LEU A 126 -5.40 -8.73 -8.02
CA LEU A 126 -5.92 -7.74 -8.96
C LEU A 126 -6.29 -8.34 -10.33
N ASP A 127 -5.67 -9.44 -10.72
CA ASP A 127 -5.88 -10.16 -11.99
C ASP A 127 -6.99 -11.24 -11.89
N ASP A 128 -7.25 -11.78 -10.70
CA ASP A 128 -8.19 -12.91 -10.43
C ASP A 128 -9.69 -12.62 -10.66
N VAL A 129 -10.05 -11.54 -11.36
CA VAL A 129 -11.43 -11.25 -11.79
C VAL A 129 -11.43 -10.91 -13.28
N ARG A 130 -11.43 -11.96 -14.12
CA ARG A 130 -11.80 -11.92 -15.53
C ARG A 130 -12.98 -12.84 -15.78
#